data_AF-A0A2K3M8H5-F1
#
_entry.id   AF-A0A2K3M8H5-F1
#
_cell.length_a   1.000
_cell.length_b   1.000
_cell.length_c   1.000
_cell.angle_alpha   90.00
_cell.angle_beta   90.00
_cell.angle_gamma   90.00
#
_symmetry.space_group_name_H-M   'P 1'
#
loop_
_entity.id
_entity.type
_entity.pdbx_description
1 polymer ?
#
loop_
_entity_poly.entity_id
_entity_poly.type
_entity_poly.pdbx_seq_one_letter_code
_entity_poly.pdbx_strand_id
1 'polypeptide(L)'
;MAIVRKPVDLDAYSAPRELLQILPPKSSIRGSDIGSQIGPNNPKFAMGMQALLDLIFAVEGSVADAAKYLGLSTGAVSRLILSDDSLRKEVNDLRASKVYLLMFIELINKPNSFSSLHV
;
A
#
# COMPACT_ATOMS: atom_id res chain seq x y z
N MET A 1 -17.91 0.68 5.77
CA MET A 1 -17.18 1.65 6.61
C MET A 1 -16.11 2.27 5.73
N ALA A 2 -16.20 3.57 5.41
CA ALA A 2 -15.16 4.22 4.63
C ALA A 2 -13.93 4.40 5.54
N ILE A 3 -12.82 3.74 5.19
CA ILE A 3 -11.55 3.86 5.90
C ILE A 3 -11.00 5.26 5.62
N VAL A 4 -10.93 6.12 6.64
CA VAL A 4 -10.30 7.43 6.52
C VAL A 4 -8.79 7.21 6.54
N ARG A 5 -8.15 7.24 5.36
CA ARG A 5 -6.70 7.16 5.22
C ARG A 5 -6.06 8.47 5.65
N LYS A 6 -4.96 8.40 6.39
CA LYS A 6 -4.18 9.59 6.73
C LYS A 6 -3.29 9.95 5.54
N PRO A 7 -3.23 11.23 5.11
CA PRO A 7 -2.26 11.64 4.11
C PRO A 7 -0.85 11.38 4.66
N VAL A 8 -0.01 10.76 3.83
CA VAL A 8 1.38 10.45 4.16
C VAL A 8 2.27 11.42 3.38
N ASP A 9 3.02 12.23 4.11
CA ASP A 9 4.13 12.99 3.53
C ASP A 9 5.29 12.04 3.27
N LEU A 10 5.61 11.83 1.99
CA LEU A 10 6.66 10.92 1.56
C LEU A 10 8.07 11.50 1.77
N ASP A 11 8.22 12.83 1.72
CA ASP A 11 9.53 13.49 1.84
C ASP A 11 10.02 13.47 3.30
N ALA A 12 9.09 13.62 4.24
CA ALA A 12 9.35 13.56 5.69
C ALA A 12 8.95 12.20 6.30
N TYR A 13 8.79 11.15 5.49
CA TYR A 13 8.22 9.89 5.96
C TYR A 13 9.07 9.22 7.04
N SER A 14 8.44 8.98 8.18
CA SER A 14 8.95 8.08 9.21
C SER A 14 7.86 7.07 9.56
N ALA A 15 8.20 5.78 9.47
CA ALA A 15 7.26 4.72 9.78
C ALA A 15 6.82 4.82 11.26
N PRO A 16 5.50 4.79 11.56
CA PRO A 16 5.02 4.82 12.94
C PRO A 16 5.40 3.54 13.67
N ARG A 17 5.47 3.60 15.01
CA ARG A 17 5.94 2.50 15.85
C ARG A 17 5.12 1.23 15.64
N GLU A 18 3.81 1.34 15.51
CA GLU A 18 2.91 0.21 15.31
C GLU A 18 3.19 -0.51 13.98
N LEU A 19 3.52 0.24 12.92
CA LEU A 19 3.96 -0.33 11.65
C LEU A 19 5.27 -1.09 11.84
N LEU A 20 6.25 -0.44 12.45
CA LEU A 20 7.56 -1.05 12.74
C LEU A 20 7.42 -2.34 13.58
N GLN A 21 6.46 -2.38 14.50
CA GLN A 21 6.18 -3.54 15.33
C GLN A 21 5.56 -4.72 14.56
N ILE A 22 4.85 -4.50 13.45
CA ILE A 22 4.34 -5.60 12.61
C ILE A 22 5.34 -6.06 11.55
N LEU A 23 6.36 -5.25 11.22
CA LEU A 23 7.36 -5.61 10.23
C LEU A 23 8.16 -6.85 10.65
N PRO A 24 8.64 -7.66 9.68
CA PRO A 24 9.56 -8.76 9.94
C PRO A 24 10.81 -8.28 10.71
N PRO A 25 11.41 -9.13 11.58
CA PRO A 25 12.54 -8.74 12.42
C PRO A 25 13.77 -8.25 11.63
N LYS A 26 13.91 -8.65 10.37
CA LYS A 26 15.02 -8.29 9.48
C LYS A 26 14.85 -6.91 8.79
N SER A 27 13.80 -6.15 9.11
CA SER A 27 13.62 -4.80 8.57
C SER A 27 14.75 -3.90 9.06
N SER A 28 15.45 -3.22 8.14
CA SER A 28 16.60 -2.36 8.49
C SER A 28 16.21 -1.08 9.21
N ILE A 29 14.92 -0.70 9.18
CA ILE A 29 14.40 0.48 9.87
C ILE A 29 13.88 0.17 11.27
N ARG A 30 13.88 -1.11 11.70
CA ARG A 30 13.59 -1.46 13.09
C ARG A 30 14.77 -1.06 13.97
N GLY A 31 14.62 0.06 14.68
CA GLY A 31 15.51 0.44 15.79
C GLY A 31 15.37 -0.52 16.98
N SER A 32 16.37 -0.53 17.86
CA SER A 32 16.36 -1.32 19.10
C SER A 32 15.28 -0.91 20.10
N ASP A 33 14.74 0.30 19.95
CA ASP A 33 13.73 0.95 20.80
C ASP A 33 12.27 0.57 20.43
N ILE A 34 12.04 -0.05 19.28
CA ILE A 34 10.72 -0.38 18.74
C ILE A 34 9.98 -1.41 19.62
N GLY A 35 10.70 -2.32 20.26
CA GLY A 35 10.15 -3.43 21.04
C GLY A 35 9.84 -4.69 20.21
N SER A 36 9.17 -5.66 20.84
CA SER A 36 8.86 -6.96 20.25
C SER A 36 7.97 -6.84 19.01
N GLN A 37 8.08 -7.82 18.10
CA GLN A 37 7.14 -7.96 17.00
C GLN A 37 5.74 -8.27 17.55
N ILE A 38 4.70 -7.65 16.98
CA ILE A 38 3.31 -7.89 17.35
C ILE A 38 2.58 -8.61 16.21
N GLY A 39 1.71 -9.54 16.55
CA GLY A 39 0.89 -10.30 15.60
C GLY A 39 -0.60 -9.96 15.68
N PRO A 40 -1.47 -10.61 14.88
CA PRO A 40 -2.89 -10.28 14.73
C PRO A 40 -3.71 -10.24 16.03
N ASN A 41 -3.32 -11.02 17.04
CA ASN A 41 -4.00 -11.05 18.34
C ASN A 41 -3.68 -9.83 19.22
N ASN A 42 -2.78 -8.94 18.80
CA ASN A 42 -2.44 -7.72 19.51
C ASN A 42 -3.38 -6.57 19.10
N PRO A 43 -3.99 -5.82 20.03
CA PRO A 43 -4.90 -4.72 19.69
C PRO A 43 -4.25 -3.60 18.85
N LYS A 44 -2.92 -3.47 18.89
CA LYS A 44 -2.16 -2.48 18.09
C LYS A 44 -1.85 -2.97 16.67
N PHE A 45 -2.06 -4.26 16.37
CA PHE A 45 -1.76 -4.81 15.04
C PHE A 45 -2.55 -4.11 13.93
N ALA A 46 -3.83 -3.81 14.19
CA ALA A 46 -4.69 -3.08 13.25
C ALA A 46 -4.14 -1.68 12.91
N MET A 47 -3.50 -0.99 13.88
CA MET A 47 -2.89 0.32 13.64
C MET A 47 -1.66 0.20 12.73
N GLY A 48 -0.85 -0.85 12.92
CA GLY A 48 0.28 -1.15 12.03
C GLY A 48 -0.18 -1.47 10.60
N MET A 49 -1.23 -2.26 10.46
CA MET A 49 -1.84 -2.56 9.15
C MET A 49 -2.35 -1.31 8.45
N GLN A 50 -3.06 -0.44 9.18
CA GLN A 50 -3.56 0.81 8.62
C GLN A 50 -2.42 1.69 8.12
N ALA A 51 -1.34 1.82 8.89
CA ALA A 51 -0.16 2.59 8.48
C ALA A 51 0.53 2.00 7.24
N LEU A 52 0.54 0.66 7.09
CA LEU A 52 1.03 0.01 5.88
C LEU A 52 0.15 0.35 4.67
N LEU A 53 -1.18 0.31 4.83
CA LEU A 53 -2.13 0.66 3.76
C LEU A 53 -2.04 2.14 3.37
N ASP A 54 -1.88 3.03 4.35
CA ASP A 54 -1.72 4.47 4.12
C ASP A 54 -0.43 4.74 3.29
N LEU A 55 0.68 4.08 3.63
CA LEU A 55 1.91 4.16 2.84
C LEU A 55 1.73 3.61 1.43
N ILE A 56 1.16 2.40 1.29
CA ILE A 56 0.92 1.77 -0.02
C ILE A 56 0.02 2.66 -0.89
N PHE A 57 -0.98 3.30 -0.30
CA PHE A 57 -1.84 4.26 -0.99
C PHE A 57 -1.07 5.50 -1.44
N ALA A 58 -0.22 6.07 -0.59
CA ALA A 58 0.60 7.23 -0.90
C ALA A 58 1.60 6.97 -2.05
N VAL A 59 2.07 5.74 -2.20
CA VAL A 59 2.88 5.30 -3.36
C VAL A 59 2.04 4.66 -4.47
N GLU A 60 0.74 4.99 -4.52
CA GLU A 60 -0.19 4.59 -5.57
C GLU A 60 -0.29 3.08 -5.83
N GLY A 61 -0.25 2.27 -4.77
CA GLY A 61 -0.34 0.82 -4.83
C GLY A 61 0.97 0.11 -5.18
N SER A 62 2.09 0.83 -5.32
CA SER A 62 3.40 0.25 -5.65
C SER A 62 4.02 -0.45 -4.44
N VAL A 63 4.04 -1.79 -4.48
CA VAL A 63 4.71 -2.61 -3.43
C VAL A 63 6.23 -2.38 -3.42
N ALA A 64 6.82 -2.11 -4.58
CA ALA A 64 8.25 -1.86 -4.70
C ALA A 64 8.67 -0.53 -4.06
N ASP A 65 7.88 0.53 -4.26
CA ASP A 65 8.17 1.83 -3.66
C ASP A 65 7.92 1.84 -2.17
N ALA A 66 6.83 1.22 -1.70
CA ALA A 66 6.58 1.05 -0.26
C ALA A 66 7.76 0.32 0.42
N ALA A 67 8.35 -0.68 -0.24
CA ALA A 67 9.49 -1.42 0.30
C ALA A 67 10.73 -0.55 0.55
N LYS A 68 10.95 0.49 -0.28
CA LYS A 68 12.05 1.46 -0.10
C LYS A 68 11.90 2.23 1.22
N TYR A 69 10.69 2.73 1.49
CA TYR A 69 10.37 3.43 2.74
C TYR A 69 10.43 2.53 3.98
N LEU A 70 10.22 1.21 3.80
CA LEU A 70 10.24 0.24 4.90
C LEU A 70 11.62 -0.41 5.13
N GLY A 71 12.64 -0.07 4.34
CA GLY A 71 13.94 -0.76 4.39
C GLY A 71 13.80 -2.28 4.24
N LEU A 72 12.91 -2.71 3.34
CA LEU A 72 12.60 -4.11 3.08
C LEU A 72 12.80 -4.43 1.60
N SER A 73 12.99 -5.70 1.28
CA SER A 73 12.85 -6.16 -0.10
C SER A 73 11.39 -6.17 -0.51
N THR A 74 11.10 -5.98 -1.80
CA THR A 74 9.75 -6.10 -2.35
C THR A 74 9.11 -7.44 -1.98
N GLY A 75 9.88 -8.53 -2.05
CA GLY A 75 9.39 -9.86 -1.67
C GLY A 75 9.08 -10.01 -0.17
N ALA A 76 9.75 -9.27 0.72
CA ALA A 76 9.40 -9.25 2.15
C ALA A 76 8.07 -8.53 2.40
N VAL A 77 7.85 -7.39 1.72
CA VAL A 77 6.57 -6.67 1.79
C VAL A 77 5.43 -7.50 1.17
N SER A 78 5.67 -8.17 0.03
CA SER A 78 4.69 -9.08 -0.56
C SER A 78 4.29 -10.20 0.40
N ARG A 79 5.25 -10.85 1.08
CA ARG A 79 4.93 -11.89 2.07
C ARG A 79 4.15 -11.34 3.26
N LEU A 80 4.44 -10.13 3.72
CA LEU A 80 3.68 -9.47 4.78
C LEU A 80 2.23 -9.23 4.36
N ILE A 81 2.00 -8.70 3.15
CA ILE A 81 0.65 -8.49 2.60
C ILE A 81 -0.09 -9.83 2.45
N LEU A 82 0.60 -10.89 2.00
CA LEU A 82 0.01 -12.22 1.83
C LEU A 82 -0.22 -12.98 3.13
N SER A 83 0.34 -12.51 4.25
CA SER A 83 0.19 -13.16 5.56
C SER A 83 -1.18 -12.93 6.20
N ASP A 84 -1.94 -11.96 5.70
CA ASP A 84 -3.28 -11.61 6.19
C ASP A 84 -4.24 -11.38 5.01
N ASP A 85 -5.38 -12.07 5.02
CA ASP A 85 -6.36 -12.00 3.92
C ASP A 85 -7.00 -10.61 3.78
N SER A 86 -7.13 -9.86 4.86
CA SER A 86 -7.69 -8.50 4.85
C SER A 86 -6.71 -7.53 4.21
N LEU A 87 -5.42 -7.60 4.57
CA LEU A 87 -4.35 -6.83 3.92
C LEU A 87 -4.27 -7.15 2.42
N ARG A 88 -4.29 -8.44 2.05
CA ARG A 88 -4.26 -8.85 0.65
C ARG A 88 -5.43 -8.28 -0.13
N LYS A 89 -6.64 -8.33 0.45
CA LYS A 89 -7.85 -7.78 -0.17
C LYS A 89 -7.75 -6.27 -0.38
N GLU A 90 -7.41 -5.51 0.66
CA GLU A 90 -7.27 -4.04 0.60
C GLU A 90 -6.22 -3.58 -0.42
N VAL A 91 -5.06 -4.21 -0.46
CA VAL A 91 -4.00 -3.87 -1.44
C VAL A 91 -4.41 -4.23 -2.87
N ASN A 92 -5.15 -5.32 -3.07
CA ASN A 92 -5.68 -5.67 -4.39
C ASN A 92 -6.77 -4.69 -4.83
N ASP A 93 -7.67 -4.31 -3.92
CA ASP A 93 -8.72 -3.31 -4.20
C ASP A 93 -8.09 -1.97 -4.60
N LEU A 94 -7.04 -1.53 -3.89
CA LEU A 94 -6.22 -0.36 -4.23
C LEU A 94 -5.66 -0.43 -5.66
N ARG A 95 -5.05 -1.55 -6.03
CA ARG A 95 -4.47 -1.75 -7.36
C ARG A 95 -5.53 -1.82 -8.45
N ALA A 96 -6.67 -2.45 -8.17
CA ALA A 96 -7.79 -2.54 -9.09
C ALA A 96 -8.39 -1.14 -9.36
N SER A 97 -8.59 -0.31 -8.33
CA SER A 97 -9.08 1.07 -8.50
C SER A 97 -8.18 1.89 -9.42
N LYS A 98 -6.85 1.71 -9.37
CA LYS A 98 -5.90 2.36 -10.29
C LYS A 98 -6.08 1.90 -11.73
N VAL A 99 -6.22 0.59 -11.95
CA VAL A 99 -6.44 0.01 -13.29
C VAL A 99 -7.74 0.54 -13.90
N TYR A 100 -8.83 0.57 -13.12
CA TYR A 100 -10.11 1.08 -13.60
C TYR A 100 -10.07 2.59 -13.91
N LEU A 101 -9.38 3.39 -13.10
CA LEU A 101 -9.23 4.82 -13.37
C LEU A 101 -8.42 5.08 -14.64
N LEU A 102 -7.30 4.37 -14.83
CA LEU A 102 -6.48 4.48 -16.05
C LEU A 102 -7.26 4.02 -17.29
N MET A 103 -7.98 2.90 -17.20
CA MET A 103 -8.83 2.43 -18.30
C MET A 103 -9.93 3.44 -18.64
N PHE A 104 -10.55 4.07 -17.64
CA PHE A 104 -11.54 5.12 -17.86
C PHE A 104 -10.93 6.35 -18.54
N ILE A 105 -9.74 6.77 -18.10
CA ILE A 105 -8.99 7.87 -18.72
C ILE A 105 -8.61 7.53 -20.18
N GLU A 106 -8.18 6.30 -20.47
CA GLU A 106 -7.91 5.87 -21.84
C GLU A 106 -9.18 5.88 -22.71
N LEU A 107 -10.33 5.48 -22.15
CA LEU A 107 -11.62 5.52 -22.85
C LEU A 107 -12.05 6.94 -23.21
N ILE A 108 -11.91 7.92 -22.30
CA ILE A 108 -12.26 9.33 -22.59
C ILE A 108 -11.27 10.00 -23.55
N ASN A 109 -10.00 9.59 -23.54
CA ASN A 109 -8.95 10.17 -24.39
C ASN A 109 -8.85 9.47 -25.75
N LYS A 110 -9.65 8.44 -26.01
CA LYS A 110 -9.67 7.77 -27.31
C LYS A 110 -10.28 8.73 -28.34
N PRO A 111 -9.55 9.17 -29.38
CA PRO A 111 -10.14 10.01 -30.41
C PRO A 111 -11.26 9.23 -31.10
N ASN A 112 -12.46 9.83 -31.17
CA ASN A 112 -13.62 9.25 -31.83
C ASN A 112 -13.26 8.85 -33.25
N SER A 113 -13.08 7.55 -33.51
CA SER A 113 -12.78 7.02 -34.85
C SER A 113 -14.05 6.87 -35.72
N PHE A 114 -15.12 7.62 -35.40
CA PHE A 114 -16.42 7.55 -36.09
C PHE A 114 -16.57 8.62 -37.19
N SER A 115 -15.46 9.09 -37.78
CA SER A 115 -15.49 10.09 -38.87
C SER A 115 -15.31 9.52 -40.28
N SER A 116 -15.32 8.19 -40.47
CA SER A 116 -15.09 7.57 -41.80
C SER A 116 -16.24 6.68 -42.30
N LEU A 117 -17.48 7.05 -42.02
CA LEU A 117 -18.64 6.57 -42.78
C LEU A 117 -19.34 7.76 -43.44
N HIS A 118 -18.70 8.28 -44.49
CA HIS A 118 -19.35 9.06 -45.54
C HIS A 118 -18.60 8.77 -46.83
N VAL A 119 -19.00 7.69 -47.51
CA VAL A 119 -18.97 7.57 -48.97
C VAL A 119 -20.14 6.69 -49.37
#